data_AF-A0A9D4LGS9-F1
#
_entry.id   AF-A0A9D4LGS9-F1
#
_cell.length_a   1.000
_cell.length_b   1.000
_cell.length_c   1.000
_cell.angle_alpha   90.00
_cell.angle_beta   90.00
_cell.angle_gamma   90.00
#
_symmetry.space_group_name_H-M   'P 1'
#
loop_
_entity.id
_entity.type
_entity.pdbx_description
1 polymer ?
#
loop_
_entity_poly.entity_id
_entity_poly.type
_entity_poly.pdbx_seq_one_letter_code
_entity_poly.pdbx_strand_id
1 'polypeptide(L)'
;MIAIFQDRDVYNDCIRKSKEANEGPDRYVHFTLDFSQNVSLPHYSRQIGPLYFLTLRNVQIFGVRVDSIPRQLNFLIDEDQTIGMDGNTTHGPDAVLSMLDWALQNYESDAYT
;
A
#
# COMPACT_ATOMS: atom_id res chain seq x y z
N MET A 1 18.61 -12.94 1.40
CA MET A 1 17.55 -13.93 1.03
C MET A 1 16.82 -14.49 2.26
N ILE A 2 17.45 -14.61 3.43
CA ILE A 2 16.81 -15.12 4.67
C ILE A 2 15.71 -14.21 5.24
N ALA A 3 15.88 -12.87 5.21
CA ALA A 3 14.90 -11.93 5.76
C ALA A 3 13.52 -11.99 5.06
N ILE A 4 13.50 -12.15 3.72
CA ILE A 4 12.26 -12.17 2.92
C ILE A 4 11.37 -13.37 3.29
N PHE A 5 11.97 -14.51 3.65
CA PHE A 5 11.19 -15.69 4.06
C PHE A 5 10.56 -15.51 5.44
N GLN A 6 11.31 -14.91 6.37
CA GLN A 6 10.81 -14.63 7.71
C GLN A 6 9.64 -13.63 7.68
N ASP A 7 9.75 -12.57 6.89
CA ASP A 7 8.67 -11.58 6.74
C ASP A 7 7.41 -12.21 6.12
N ARG A 8 7.59 -13.13 5.17
CA ARG A 8 6.47 -13.84 4.55
C ARG A 8 5.76 -14.78 5.52
N ASP A 9 6.50 -15.46 6.38
CA ASP A 9 5.90 -16.35 7.38
C ASP A 9 5.10 -15.55 8.42
N VAL A 10 5.65 -14.41 8.88
CA VAL A 10 4.93 -13.48 9.77
C VAL A 10 3.65 -12.97 9.12
N TYR A 11 3.73 -12.56 7.85
CA TYR A 11 2.58 -12.09 7.09
C TYR A 11 1.47 -13.13 6.97
N ASN A 12 1.83 -14.37 6.64
CA ASN A 12 0.87 -15.46 6.54
C ASN A 12 0.21 -15.77 7.89
N ASP A 13 0.96 -15.67 8.99
CA ASP A 13 0.41 -15.84 10.33
C ASP A 13 -0.59 -14.74 10.70
N CYS A 14 -0.30 -13.48 10.34
CA CYS A 14 -1.23 -12.36 10.51
C CYS A 14 -2.54 -12.58 9.76
N ILE A 15 -2.48 -13.02 8.49
CA ILE A 15 -3.68 -13.33 7.69
C ILE A 15 -4.50 -14.44 8.35
N ARG A 16 -3.86 -15.49 8.84
CA ARG A 16 -4.55 -16.60 9.51
C ARG A 16 -5.31 -16.11 10.74
N LYS A 17 -4.64 -15.37 11.62
CA LYS A 17 -5.25 -14.77 12.82
C LYS A 17 -6.40 -13.84 12.48
N SER A 18 -6.26 -13.03 11.43
CA SER A 18 -7.32 -12.14 10.97
C SER A 18 -8.58 -12.91 10.53
N LYS A 19 -8.42 -14.04 9.85
CA LYS A 19 -9.56 -14.86 9.42
C LYS A 19 -10.27 -15.47 10.62
N GLU A 20 -9.51 -16.02 11.56
CA GLU A 20 -10.04 -16.58 12.81
C GLU A 20 -10.80 -15.52 13.62
N ALA A 21 -10.27 -14.29 13.70
CA ALA A 21 -10.92 -13.17 14.39
C ALA A 21 -12.22 -12.70 13.71
N ASN A 22 -12.30 -12.77 12.37
CA ASN A 22 -13.50 -12.39 11.64
C ASN A 22 -14.65 -13.41 11.78
N GLU A 23 -14.33 -14.67 12.12
CA GLU A 23 -15.32 -15.71 12.38
C GLU A 23 -15.88 -15.68 13.83
N GLY A 24 -15.29 -14.85 14.71
CA GLY A 24 -15.65 -14.72 16.11
C GLY A 24 -16.95 -13.92 16.38
N PRO A 25 -17.42 -13.93 17.64
CA PRO A 25 -18.62 -13.19 18.06
C PRO A 25 -18.45 -11.67 18.00
N ASP A 26 -17.23 -11.17 18.25
CA ASP A 26 -16.82 -9.80 17.94
C ASP A 26 -16.02 -9.83 16.64
N ARG A 27 -16.65 -9.39 15.54
CA ARG A 27 -16.01 -9.34 14.23
C ARG A 27 -15.05 -8.16 14.16
N TYR A 28 -13.75 -8.45 14.23
CA TYR A 28 -12.70 -7.47 13.98
C TYR A 28 -12.16 -7.62 12.56
N VAL A 29 -12.12 -6.51 11.85
CA VAL A 29 -11.50 -6.43 10.52
C VAL A 29 -10.05 -6.00 10.70
N HIS A 30 -9.11 -6.83 10.23
CA HIS A 30 -7.71 -6.45 10.23
C HIS A 30 -7.33 -5.84 8.89
N PHE A 31 -6.57 -4.74 8.97
CA PHE A 31 -5.97 -4.09 7.81
C PHE A 31 -4.45 -4.15 7.96
N THR A 32 -3.78 -4.60 6.89
CA THR A 32 -2.32 -4.56 6.78
C THR A 32 -1.93 -3.46 5.79
N LEU A 33 -0.93 -2.65 6.16
CA LEU A 33 -0.51 -1.48 5.41
C LEU A 33 0.98 -1.60 5.05
N ASP A 34 1.35 -1.18 3.84
CA ASP A 34 2.75 -0.98 3.47
C ASP A 34 2.94 0.38 2.77
N PHE A 35 4.15 0.94 2.89
CA PHE A 35 4.47 2.18 2.20
C PHE A 35 5.89 2.12 1.62
N SER A 36 5.97 2.16 0.30
CA SER A 36 7.23 2.22 -0.44
C SER A 36 7.43 3.60 -1.02
N GLN A 37 8.42 4.33 -0.48
CA GLN A 37 8.71 5.71 -0.88
C GLN A 37 9.72 5.82 -2.03
N ASN A 38 10.41 4.74 -2.38
CA ASN A 38 11.50 4.75 -3.34
C ASN A 38 11.29 3.69 -4.42
N VAL A 39 10.27 3.90 -5.26
CA VAL A 39 9.99 3.05 -6.42
C VAL A 39 10.29 3.83 -7.68
N SER A 40 11.22 3.36 -8.49
CA SER A 40 11.59 4.02 -9.75
C SER A 40 11.04 3.23 -10.94
N LEU A 41 10.24 3.89 -11.77
CA LEU A 41 9.59 3.29 -12.94
C LEU A 41 10.07 3.96 -14.25
N PRO A 42 10.08 3.22 -15.37
CA PRO A 42 10.29 3.84 -16.69
C PRO A 42 9.19 4.86 -17.00
N HIS A 43 9.55 5.98 -17.63
CA HIS A 43 8.57 6.99 -18.05
C HIS A 43 7.58 6.48 -19.10
N TYR A 44 7.95 5.45 -19.86
CA TYR A 44 7.11 4.88 -20.91
C TYR A 44 7.04 3.35 -20.81
N SER A 45 5.82 2.81 -20.89
CA SER A 45 5.56 1.37 -20.74
C SER A 45 6.19 0.51 -21.84
N ARG A 46 6.59 1.12 -22.97
CA ARG A 46 7.25 0.45 -24.10
C ARG A 46 8.67 0.96 -24.38
N GLN A 47 9.38 1.46 -23.37
CA GLN A 47 10.77 1.84 -23.58
C GLN A 47 11.63 0.59 -23.79
N ILE A 48 12.07 0.36 -25.03
CA ILE A 48 12.92 -0.76 -25.40
C ILE A 48 14.37 -0.27 -25.42
N GLY A 49 15.22 -0.90 -24.64
CA GLY A 49 16.65 -0.57 -24.57
C GLY A 49 17.08 -0.10 -23.18
N PRO A 50 18.40 -0.07 -22.93
CA PRO A 50 18.93 0.30 -21.63
C PRO A 50 18.65 1.78 -21.29
N LEU A 51 18.41 2.04 -20.00
CA LEU A 51 18.07 3.34 -19.41
C LEU A 51 19.24 4.33 -19.40
N TYR A 52 20.12 4.29 -20.39
CA TYR A 52 21.21 5.25 -20.46
C TYR A 52 20.63 6.62 -20.81
N PHE A 53 20.87 7.60 -19.93
CA PHE A 53 20.58 9.04 -20.08
C PHE A 53 19.17 9.56 -19.74
N LEU A 54 18.22 8.73 -19.31
CA LEU A 54 16.93 9.21 -18.79
C LEU A 54 16.81 8.94 -17.28
N THR A 55 16.47 9.96 -16.50
CA THR A 55 16.07 9.79 -15.11
C THR A 55 14.84 8.89 -15.05
N LEU A 56 14.78 7.96 -14.11
CA LEU A 56 13.56 7.18 -13.86
C LEU A 56 12.54 8.05 -13.14
N ARG A 57 11.26 7.77 -13.37
CA ARG A 57 10.16 8.44 -12.66
C ARG A 57 10.06 7.85 -11.26
N ASN A 58 10.24 8.67 -10.23
CA ASN A 58 10.10 8.21 -8.87
C ASN A 58 8.64 8.26 -8.47
N VAL A 59 8.11 7.15 -7.99
CA VAL A 59 6.74 7.05 -7.49
C VAL A 59 6.78 6.50 -6.07
N GLN A 60 5.74 6.81 -5.32
CA GLN A 60 5.49 6.20 -4.02
C GLN A 60 4.26 5.30 -4.15
N ILE A 61 4.29 4.16 -3.47
CA ILE A 61 3.18 3.20 -3.46
C ILE A 61 2.76 2.98 -2.02
N PHE A 62 1.51 3.30 -1.71
CA PHE A 62 0.89 2.98 -0.43
C PHE A 62 -0.11 1.84 -0.61
N GLY A 63 0.16 0.70 0.00
CA GLY A 63 -0.71 -0.46 -0.04
C GLY A 63 -1.58 -0.56 1.20
N VAL A 64 -2.87 -0.83 0.99
CA VAL A 64 -3.83 -1.17 2.04
C VAL A 64 -4.48 -2.49 1.69
N ARG A 65 -4.28 -3.50 2.54
CA ARG A 65 -4.92 -4.81 2.40
C ARG A 65 -5.96 -4.98 3.49
N VAL A 66 -7.16 -5.41 3.10
CA VAL A 66 -8.14 -5.97 4.03
C VAL A 66 -7.77 -7.43 4.21
N ASP A 67 -7.42 -7.90 5.41
CA ASP A 67 -6.90 -9.27 5.55
C ASP A 67 -8.01 -10.33 5.54
N SER A 68 -9.20 -9.94 5.96
CA SER A 68 -10.42 -10.76 5.94
C SER A 68 -10.87 -11.17 4.54
N ILE A 69 -10.56 -10.37 3.51
CA ILE A 69 -10.99 -10.56 2.12
C ILE A 69 -9.76 -10.50 1.22
N PRO A 70 -9.64 -11.25 0.12
CA PRO A 70 -8.49 -11.15 -0.78
C PRO A 70 -8.50 -9.86 -1.62
N ARG A 71 -8.53 -8.69 -0.98
CA ARG A 71 -8.55 -7.37 -1.60
C ARG A 71 -7.39 -6.51 -1.10
N GLN A 72 -6.63 -5.98 -2.05
CA GLN A 72 -5.54 -5.04 -1.81
C GLN A 72 -5.74 -3.80 -2.69
N LEU A 73 -5.60 -2.64 -2.07
CA LEU A 73 -5.66 -1.32 -2.67
C LEU A 73 -4.24 -0.80 -2.74
N ASN A 74 -3.82 -0.28 -3.89
CA ASN A 74 -2.50 0.33 -4.04
C ASN A 74 -2.71 1.75 -4.57
N PHE A 75 -2.41 2.73 -3.72
CA PHE A 75 -2.39 4.13 -4.11
C PHE A 75 -1.04 4.41 -4.76
N LEU A 76 -1.08 4.87 -6.01
CA LEU A 76 0.10 5.29 -6.76
C LEU A 76 0.22 6.81 -6.66
N ILE A 77 1.29 7.26 -6.02
CA ILE A 77 1.60 8.68 -5.84
C ILE A 77 2.73 9.01 -6.78
N ASP A 78 2.47 9.93 -7.69
CA ASP A 78 3.45 10.35 -8.68
C ASP A 78 4.45 11.35 -8.09
N GLU A 79 5.66 11.42 -8.68
CA GLU A 79 6.76 12.31 -8.25
C GLU A 79 6.32 13.76 -8.09
N ASP A 80 5.48 14.25 -9.00
CA ASP A 80 4.94 15.62 -8.99
C ASP A 80 3.88 15.85 -7.90
N GLN A 81 3.29 14.76 -7.39
CA GLN A 81 2.36 14.74 -6.26
C GLN A 81 3.05 14.38 -4.94
N THR A 82 4.37 14.10 -4.96
CA THR A 82 5.15 13.87 -3.74
C THR A 82 5.55 15.18 -3.05
N ILE A 83 6.12 15.06 -1.85
CA ILE A 83 6.54 16.10 -0.90
C ILE A 83 7.09 17.35 -1.64
N GLY A 84 6.20 18.32 -1.90
CA GLY A 84 6.56 19.55 -2.57
C GLY A 84 7.43 20.42 -1.66
N MET A 85 8.35 21.18 -2.26
CA MET A 85 9.33 22.03 -1.57
C MET A 85 8.69 23.08 -0.62
N ASP A 86 7.41 23.40 -0.82
CA ASP A 86 6.70 24.53 -0.21
C ASP A 86 5.43 24.17 0.56
N GLY A 87 5.18 22.90 0.89
CA GLY A 87 4.12 22.61 1.86
C GLY A 87 2.68 22.86 1.36
N ASN A 88 2.41 22.71 0.05
CA ASN A 88 1.09 22.96 -0.55
C ASN A 88 0.46 21.72 -1.26
N THR A 89 1.11 20.56 -1.20
CA THR A 89 0.70 19.29 -1.80
C THR A 89 0.81 18.14 -0.79
N THR A 90 -0.13 17.19 -0.84
CA THR A 90 -0.20 15.89 -0.12
C THR A 90 0.92 15.65 0.90
N HIS A 91 0.72 16.18 2.11
CA HIS A 91 1.75 16.23 3.16
C HIS A 91 1.93 14.90 3.90
N GLY A 92 3.13 14.33 3.83
CA GLY A 92 3.71 13.45 4.85
C GLY A 92 2.74 12.40 5.46
N PRO A 93 2.69 12.25 6.80
CA PRO A 93 1.80 11.27 7.43
C PRO A 93 0.31 11.58 7.23
N ASP A 94 -0.09 12.84 6.99
CA ASP A 94 -1.48 13.23 6.77
C ASP A 94 -2.04 12.66 5.45
N ALA A 95 -1.19 12.53 4.44
CA ALA A 95 -1.52 11.83 3.21
C ALA A 95 -1.84 10.36 3.48
N VAL A 96 -1.01 9.70 4.29
CA VAL A 96 -1.20 8.30 4.69
C VAL A 96 -2.50 8.14 5.47
N LEU A 97 -2.76 9.03 6.43
CA LEU A 97 -4.02 9.06 7.18
C LEU A 97 -5.22 9.25 6.26
N SER A 98 -5.14 10.16 5.29
CA SER A 98 -6.22 10.43 4.34
C SER A 98 -6.50 9.23 3.42
N MET A 99 -5.46 8.58 2.90
CA MET A 99 -5.60 7.37 2.07
C MET A 99 -6.18 6.20 2.88
N LEU A 100 -5.75 6.06 4.14
CA LEU A 100 -6.27 5.03 5.04
C LEU A 100 -7.73 5.31 5.41
N ASP A 101 -8.08 6.53 5.80
CA ASP A 101 -9.44 6.93 6.13
C ASP A 101 -10.39 6.70 4.95
N TRP A 102 -9.98 7.10 3.74
CA TRP A 102 -10.73 6.79 2.53
C TRP A 102 -10.89 5.28 2.31
N ALA A 103 -9.84 4.48 2.49
CA ALA A 103 -9.92 3.04 2.34
C ALA A 103 -10.88 2.39 3.36
N LEU A 104 -10.86 2.86 4.61
CA LEU A 104 -11.78 2.39 5.65
C LEU A 104 -13.22 2.73 5.28
N GLN A 105 -13.52 3.99 4.93
CA GLN A 105 -14.88 4.41 4.57
C GLN A 105 -15.48 3.62 3.39
N ASN A 106 -14.65 3.24 2.41
CA ASN A 106 -15.12 2.54 1.22
C ASN A 106 -15.18 1.02 1.37
N TYR A 107 -14.41 0.42 2.29
CA TYR A 107 -14.25 -1.04 2.37
C TYR A 107 -14.50 -1.64 3.76
N GLU A 108 -14.86 -0.83 4.76
CA GLU A 108 -15.29 -1.32 6.07
C GLU A 108 -16.55 -2.19 5.94
N SER A 109 -17.55 -1.77 5.17
CA SER A 109 -18.80 -2.54 4.97
C SER A 109 -18.59 -3.87 4.25
N ASP A 110 -17.67 -3.90 3.28
CA ASP A 110 -17.32 -5.11 2.53
C ASP A 110 -16.76 -6.18 3.47
N ALA A 111 -16.06 -5.80 4.53
CA ALA A 111 -15.42 -6.73 5.46
C ALA A 111 -16.40 -7.49 6.39
N TYR A 112 -17.66 -7.03 6.49
CA TYR A 112 -18.72 -7.67 7.27
C TYR A 112 -19.71 -8.49 6.44
N THR A 113 -19.60 -8.45 5.11
CA THR A 113 -20.46 -9.16 4.16
C THR A 113 -19.96 -10.59 3.93
#